data_AF-A0A5C4VW79-F1
#
_entry.id   AF-A0A5C4VW79-F1
#
_cell.length_a   1.000
_cell.length_b   1.000
_cell.length_c   1.000
_cell.angle_alpha   90.00
_cell.angle_beta   90.00
_cell.angle_gamma   90.00
#
_symmetry.space_group_name_H-M   'P 1'
#
loop_
_entity.id
_entity.type
_entity.pdbx_description
1 polymer ?
#
loop_
_entity_poly.entity_id
_entity_poly.type
_entity_poly.pdbx_seq_one_letter_code
_entity_poly.pdbx_strand_id
1 'polypeptide(L)'
;MTAVLAAETETADALREDLDRCRAALLAMTSVCRSAAAGDLEPRVPVLGEDTDLVAARAAVNDLLDRTDAYVRESSASLEFAADGKFFRRFLVRGMLGSFRAGAVTINTAIGAMAEANEQLAAQERQRLELADGFEEAVLGLSDQVAAAAAEMEASSRTLAANAEGTATRAAQVSENSHTAADAVTVAAAAVEQLVSTVRAIEEQASQSNDAGVRAVEETQQVMTTVQSLSTASQEIGEVVGVISQVASQTRLLALNATIEAARAGEYGKGFAVVASEVKTLASETADATSLIEQQVHAIQAAAGAAVTAIETIGAAVRGMGDNVATIAGAVGEQRHAAAELSRTTSEAAGAVSGVNEDVTAIGEATIATSTGATEMTGASLELSRLSADLRTHVAGFLQQIR
;
A
#
# COMPACT_ATOMS: atom_id res chain seq x y z
N MET A 1 115.40 53.60 -92.15
CA MET A 1 115.19 52.18 -91.80
C MET A 1 115.19 51.93 -90.28
N THR A 2 115.67 52.86 -89.44
CA THR A 2 115.75 52.71 -87.98
C THR A 2 114.52 53.23 -87.20
N ALA A 3 113.66 54.05 -87.81
CA ALA A 3 112.45 54.61 -87.15
C ALA A 3 111.18 53.74 -87.31
N VAL A 4 111.13 52.86 -88.31
CA VAL A 4 109.98 51.96 -88.55
C VAL A 4 110.03 50.72 -87.66
N LEU A 5 111.24 50.21 -87.38
CA LEU A 5 111.44 49.11 -86.43
C LEU A 5 111.13 49.49 -84.98
N ALA A 6 111.35 50.76 -84.58
CA ALA A 6 111.02 51.22 -83.22
C ALA A 6 109.50 51.38 -83.00
N ALA A 7 108.76 51.85 -84.01
CA ALA A 7 107.30 51.98 -83.93
C ALA A 7 106.59 50.60 -83.94
N GLU A 8 107.12 49.60 -84.65
CA GLU A 8 106.57 48.23 -84.61
C GLU A 8 106.83 47.52 -83.27
N THR A 9 107.97 47.75 -82.59
CA THR A 9 108.19 47.23 -81.22
C THR A 9 107.34 47.95 -80.19
N GLU A 10 107.15 49.28 -80.30
CA GLU A 10 106.32 50.06 -79.36
C GLU A 10 104.83 49.64 -79.46
N THR A 11 104.35 49.33 -80.67
CA THR A 11 102.99 48.84 -80.89
C THR A 11 102.82 47.40 -80.41
N ALA A 12 103.83 46.54 -80.58
CA ALA A 12 103.81 45.16 -80.10
C ALA A 12 103.90 45.05 -78.56
N ASP A 13 104.67 45.93 -77.91
CA ASP A 13 104.76 45.99 -76.45
C ASP A 13 103.48 46.55 -75.82
N ALA A 14 102.85 47.56 -76.43
CA ALA A 14 101.54 48.06 -75.98
C ALA A 14 100.43 47.00 -76.08
N LEU A 15 100.38 46.25 -77.19
CA LEU A 15 99.46 45.12 -77.36
C LEU A 15 99.73 43.98 -76.37
N ARG A 16 101.00 43.73 -76.03
CA ARG A 16 101.39 42.70 -75.04
C ARG A 16 101.02 43.11 -73.63
N GLU A 17 101.19 44.39 -73.29
CA GLU A 17 100.78 44.96 -72.02
C GLU A 17 99.24 44.91 -71.85
N ASP A 18 98.48 45.21 -72.90
CA ASP A 18 97.01 45.05 -72.90
C ASP A 18 96.58 43.58 -72.77
N LEU A 19 97.28 42.66 -73.43
CA LEU A 19 97.01 41.22 -73.33
C LEU A 19 97.31 40.68 -71.92
N ASP A 20 98.38 41.14 -71.29
CA ASP A 20 98.75 40.78 -69.92
C ASP A 20 97.78 41.40 -68.90
N ARG A 21 97.30 42.63 -69.12
CA ARG A 21 96.21 43.25 -68.34
C ARG A 21 94.91 42.46 -68.44
N CYS A 22 94.48 42.12 -69.65
CA CYS A 22 93.28 41.28 -69.87
C CYS A 22 93.42 39.89 -69.26
N ARG A 23 94.60 39.26 -69.35
CA ARG A 23 94.89 37.97 -68.73
C ARG A 23 94.81 38.05 -67.20
N ALA A 24 95.40 39.08 -66.58
CA ALA A 24 95.33 39.30 -65.14
C ALA A 24 93.89 39.55 -64.66
N ALA A 25 93.12 40.33 -65.42
CA ALA A 25 91.70 40.58 -65.16
C ALA A 25 90.85 39.30 -65.20
N LEU A 26 91.02 38.47 -66.24
CA LEU A 26 90.34 37.18 -66.35
C LEU A 26 90.72 36.22 -65.22
N LEU A 27 91.99 36.20 -64.80
CA LEU A 27 92.44 35.39 -63.65
C LEU A 27 91.79 35.85 -62.34
N ALA A 28 91.71 37.17 -62.11
CA ALA A 28 91.07 37.75 -60.93
C ALA A 28 89.57 37.44 -60.88
N MET A 29 88.84 37.64 -62.00
CA MET A 29 87.43 37.26 -62.12
C MET A 29 87.23 35.75 -61.92
N THR A 30 88.07 34.91 -62.53
CA THR A 30 88.01 33.45 -62.37
C THR A 30 88.24 33.02 -60.92
N SER A 31 89.16 33.66 -60.20
CA SER A 31 89.38 33.39 -58.77
C SER A 31 88.14 33.69 -57.95
N VAL A 32 87.54 34.87 -58.14
CA VAL A 32 86.34 35.28 -57.41
C VAL A 32 85.15 34.37 -57.74
N CYS A 33 84.95 34.04 -59.01
CA CYS A 33 83.92 33.08 -59.43
C CYS A 33 84.14 31.68 -58.83
N ARG A 34 85.40 31.24 -58.66
CA ARG A 34 85.71 29.97 -57.99
C ARG A 34 85.40 30.00 -56.50
N SER A 35 85.71 31.10 -55.80
CA SER A 35 85.32 31.29 -54.40
C SER A 35 83.79 31.27 -54.24
N ALA A 36 83.08 31.99 -55.11
CA ALA A 36 81.62 32.01 -55.12
C ALA A 36 81.01 30.63 -55.41
N ALA A 37 81.59 29.88 -56.36
CA ALA A 37 81.18 28.51 -56.65
C ALA A 37 81.44 27.54 -55.48
N ALA A 38 82.40 27.85 -54.60
CA ALA A 38 82.65 27.13 -53.35
C ALA A 38 81.76 27.58 -52.18
N GLY A 39 80.86 28.57 -52.40
CA GLY A 39 79.93 29.08 -51.40
C GLY A 39 80.41 30.32 -50.64
N ASP A 40 81.61 30.83 -50.93
CA ASP A 40 82.10 32.09 -50.37
C ASP A 40 81.75 33.27 -51.29
N LEU A 41 80.70 33.99 -50.91
CA LEU A 41 80.16 35.13 -51.66
C LEU A 41 80.70 36.47 -51.15
N GLU A 42 81.70 36.50 -50.27
CA GLU A 42 82.29 37.74 -49.74
C GLU A 42 83.34 38.39 -50.68
N PRO A 43 84.20 37.61 -51.39
CA PRO A 43 85.19 38.17 -52.32
C PRO A 43 84.57 38.97 -53.46
N ARG A 44 85.22 40.08 -53.84
CA ARG A 44 84.82 40.92 -54.98
C ARG A 44 85.95 41.03 -55.98
N VAL A 45 85.61 41.11 -57.26
CA VAL A 45 86.59 41.35 -58.34
C VAL A 45 87.26 42.70 -58.07
N PRO A 46 88.61 42.78 -57.98
CA PRO A 46 89.38 44.01 -57.74
C PRO A 46 89.34 44.95 -58.95
N VAL A 47 89.88 46.17 -58.84
CA VAL A 47 89.72 47.19 -59.90
C VAL A 47 90.59 46.78 -61.07
N LEU A 48 90.03 46.71 -62.28
CA LEU A 48 90.66 46.11 -63.46
C LEU A 48 91.14 47.16 -64.48
N GLY A 49 91.67 48.29 -63.99
CA GLY A 49 92.08 49.43 -64.83
C GLY A 49 90.91 50.32 -65.29
N GLU A 50 91.16 51.13 -66.33
CA GLU A 50 90.19 52.11 -66.88
C GLU A 50 89.46 51.60 -68.14
N ASP A 51 89.74 50.36 -68.57
CA ASP A 51 89.08 49.76 -69.73
C ASP A 51 87.58 49.57 -69.47
N THR A 52 86.77 50.05 -70.41
CA THR A 52 85.30 50.12 -70.24
C THR A 52 84.67 48.74 -70.16
N ASP A 53 85.18 47.76 -70.91
CA ASP A 53 84.64 46.40 -70.94
C ASP A 53 85.05 45.62 -69.69
N LEU A 54 86.28 45.80 -69.19
CA LEU A 54 86.73 45.20 -67.93
C LEU A 54 86.03 45.80 -66.71
N VAL A 55 85.74 47.11 -66.71
CA VAL A 55 84.93 47.78 -65.69
C VAL A 55 83.50 47.24 -65.71
N ALA A 56 82.89 47.09 -66.89
CA ALA A 56 81.56 46.51 -67.03
C ALA A 56 81.50 45.05 -66.58
N ALA A 57 82.52 44.24 -66.93
CA ALA A 57 82.62 42.85 -66.54
C ALA A 57 82.81 42.68 -65.02
N ARG A 58 83.66 43.50 -64.39
CA ARG A 58 83.79 43.57 -62.92
C ARG A 58 82.45 43.90 -62.27
N ALA A 59 81.77 44.94 -62.76
CA ALA A 59 80.48 45.37 -62.21
C ALA A 59 79.44 44.26 -62.33
N ALA A 60 79.35 43.60 -63.48
CA ALA A 60 78.41 42.50 -63.71
C ALA A 60 78.67 41.30 -62.79
N VAL A 61 79.93 40.91 -62.57
CA VAL A 61 80.27 39.82 -61.64
C VAL A 61 79.98 40.20 -60.20
N ASN A 62 80.38 41.40 -59.76
CA ASN A 62 80.12 41.85 -58.39
C ASN A 62 78.62 42.04 -58.11
N ASP A 63 77.85 42.59 -59.05
CA ASP A 63 76.38 42.70 -58.94
C ASP A 63 75.70 41.32 -58.83
N LEU A 64 76.20 40.32 -59.59
CA LEU A 64 75.71 38.96 -59.49
C LEU A 64 76.01 38.36 -58.10
N LEU A 65 77.20 38.60 -57.56
CA LEU A 65 77.60 38.14 -56.22
C LEU A 65 76.78 38.82 -55.13
N ASP A 66 76.59 40.14 -55.20
CA ASP A 66 75.78 40.89 -54.24
C ASP A 66 74.34 40.40 -54.22
N ARG A 67 73.75 40.13 -55.40
CA ARG A 67 72.40 39.56 -55.49
C ARG A 67 72.33 38.12 -54.99
N THR A 68 73.35 37.32 -55.24
CA THR A 68 73.41 35.94 -54.77
C THR A 68 73.57 35.90 -53.26
N ASP A 69 74.45 36.72 -52.67
CA ASP A 69 74.65 36.82 -51.21
C ASP A 69 73.39 37.32 -50.52
N ALA A 70 72.80 38.41 -51.02
CA ALA A 70 71.55 38.93 -50.49
C ALA A 70 70.42 37.90 -50.57
N TYR A 71 70.33 37.14 -51.68
CA TYR A 71 69.33 36.08 -51.82
C TYR A 71 69.53 34.95 -50.82
N VAL A 72 70.76 34.44 -50.69
CA VAL A 72 71.09 33.36 -49.74
C VAL A 72 70.80 33.82 -48.31
N ARG A 73 71.28 35.01 -47.92
CA ARG A 73 71.08 35.55 -46.57
C ARG A 73 69.61 35.77 -46.22
N GLU A 74 68.83 36.36 -47.13
CA GLU A 74 67.40 36.59 -46.93
C GLU A 74 66.59 35.29 -46.93
N SER A 75 66.94 34.33 -47.79
CA SER A 75 66.28 33.02 -47.82
C SER A 75 66.53 32.23 -46.54
N SER A 76 67.78 32.13 -46.08
CA SER A 76 68.15 31.45 -44.84
C SER A 76 67.43 32.07 -43.64
N ALA A 77 67.50 33.39 -43.48
CA ALA A 77 66.89 34.05 -42.33
C ALA A 77 65.35 33.93 -42.32
N SER A 78 64.70 34.01 -43.48
CA SER A 78 63.23 33.87 -43.56
C SER A 78 62.78 32.42 -43.32
N LEU A 79 63.53 31.44 -43.83
CA LEU A 79 63.22 30.03 -43.65
C LEU A 79 63.54 29.53 -42.23
N GLU A 80 64.59 30.04 -41.58
CA GLU A 80 64.91 29.73 -40.18
C GLU A 80 63.78 30.17 -39.24
N PHE A 81 63.25 31.38 -39.43
CA PHE A 81 62.09 31.85 -38.68
C PHE A 81 60.84 31.01 -38.97
N ALA A 82 60.60 30.63 -40.21
CA ALA A 82 59.47 29.77 -40.57
C ALA A 82 59.59 28.35 -39.98
N ALA A 83 60.81 27.80 -39.90
CA ALA A 83 61.09 26.52 -39.25
C ALA A 83 60.84 26.55 -37.73
N ASP A 84 61.09 27.69 -37.09
CA ASP A 84 60.73 27.99 -35.70
C ASP A 84 59.23 28.25 -35.47
N GLY A 85 58.38 28.14 -36.50
CA GLY A 85 56.95 28.47 -36.43
C GLY A 85 56.66 29.99 -36.36
N LYS A 86 57.64 30.84 -36.66
CA LYS A 86 57.54 32.31 -36.62
C LYS A 86 57.41 32.88 -38.04
N PHE A 87 56.18 33.03 -38.51
CA PHE A 87 55.91 33.40 -39.92
C PHE A 87 55.87 34.91 -40.21
N PHE A 88 56.23 35.76 -39.25
CA PHE A 88 56.19 37.21 -39.43
C PHE A 88 57.36 37.75 -40.27
N ARG A 89 58.48 37.02 -40.35
CA ARG A 89 59.64 37.41 -41.16
C ARG A 89 59.43 37.00 -42.61
N ARG A 90 59.41 37.98 -43.51
CA ARG A 90 59.29 37.79 -44.96
C ARG A 90 60.62 38.09 -45.64
N PHE A 91 60.88 37.40 -46.74
CA PHE A 91 62.01 37.69 -47.63
C PHE A 91 61.87 39.10 -48.19
N LEU A 92 62.92 39.92 -48.08
CA LEU A 92 62.96 41.27 -48.66
C LEU A 92 63.12 41.21 -50.20
N VAL A 93 62.02 41.38 -50.93
CA VAL A 93 61.99 41.28 -52.40
C VAL A 93 62.67 42.48 -53.10
N ARG A 94 62.90 43.58 -52.38
CA ARG A 94 63.47 44.82 -52.95
C ARG A 94 64.90 44.56 -53.43
N GLY A 95 65.18 44.89 -54.70
CA GLY A 95 66.52 44.69 -55.31
C GLY A 95 66.71 43.33 -55.99
N MET A 96 65.77 42.39 -55.82
CA MET A 96 65.78 41.11 -56.53
C MET A 96 65.20 41.25 -57.93
N LEU A 97 65.85 40.65 -58.93
CA LEU A 97 65.43 40.67 -60.34
C LEU A 97 65.36 39.25 -60.92
N GLY A 98 64.57 39.08 -61.99
CA GLY A 98 64.44 37.82 -62.71
C GLY A 98 64.13 36.63 -61.80
N SER A 99 64.93 35.56 -61.93
CA SER A 99 64.77 34.32 -61.15
C SER A 99 64.91 34.51 -59.63
N PHE A 100 65.77 35.43 -59.17
CA PHE A 100 65.90 35.72 -57.73
C PHE A 100 64.61 36.32 -57.17
N ARG A 101 63.94 37.21 -57.94
CA ARG A 101 62.65 37.78 -57.53
C ARG A 101 61.56 36.72 -57.49
N ALA A 102 61.52 35.84 -58.48
CA ALA A 102 60.56 34.73 -58.52
C ALA A 102 60.74 33.76 -57.34
N GLY A 103 61.98 33.40 -57.01
CA GLY A 103 62.30 32.59 -55.84
C GLY A 103 61.91 33.25 -54.52
N ALA A 104 62.24 34.54 -54.35
CA ALA A 104 61.88 35.34 -53.17
C ALA A 104 60.36 35.41 -52.94
N VAL A 105 59.59 35.63 -54.02
CA VAL A 105 58.12 35.62 -53.97
C VAL A 105 57.62 34.23 -53.60
N THR A 106 58.19 33.16 -54.18
CA THR A 106 57.82 31.78 -53.86
C THR A 106 58.06 31.45 -52.39
N ILE A 107 59.20 31.86 -51.82
CA ILE A 107 59.51 31.72 -50.38
C ILE A 107 58.45 32.44 -49.55
N ASN A 108 58.12 33.69 -49.90
CA ASN A 108 57.08 34.43 -49.19
C ASN A 108 55.71 33.77 -49.29
N THR A 109 55.31 33.25 -50.46
CA THR A 109 54.06 32.51 -50.62
C THR A 109 54.05 31.24 -49.76
N ALA A 110 55.15 30.49 -49.73
CA ALA A 110 55.28 29.29 -48.89
C ALA A 110 55.17 29.62 -47.39
N ILE A 111 55.86 30.67 -46.92
CA ILE A 111 55.75 31.15 -45.53
C ILE A 111 54.31 31.57 -45.19
N GLY A 112 53.59 32.18 -46.16
CA GLY A 112 52.18 32.52 -45.99
C GLY A 112 51.29 31.29 -45.83
N ALA A 113 51.45 30.31 -46.71
CA ALA A 113 50.72 29.04 -46.64
C ALA A 113 51.03 28.26 -45.35
N MET A 114 52.29 28.26 -44.89
CA MET A 114 52.67 27.64 -43.61
C MET A 114 52.04 28.36 -42.42
N ALA A 115 51.95 29.69 -42.45
CA ALA A 115 51.28 30.48 -41.41
C ALA A 115 49.79 30.14 -41.32
N GLU A 116 49.10 30.12 -42.46
CA GLU A 116 47.68 29.76 -42.55
C GLU A 116 47.44 28.31 -42.10
N ALA A 117 48.28 27.37 -42.50
CA ALA A 117 48.18 25.98 -42.08
C ALA A 117 48.41 25.82 -40.56
N ASN A 118 49.38 26.55 -39.99
CA ASN A 118 49.65 26.52 -38.55
C ASN A 118 48.49 27.15 -37.74
N GLU A 119 47.92 28.25 -38.23
CA GLU A 119 46.74 28.87 -37.60
C GLU A 119 45.51 27.95 -37.68
N GLN A 120 45.30 27.26 -38.81
CA GLN A 120 44.26 26.25 -38.95
C GLN A 120 44.47 25.08 -37.99
N LEU A 121 45.70 24.57 -37.86
CA LEU A 121 46.02 23.49 -36.92
C LEU A 121 45.76 23.94 -35.47
N ALA A 122 46.19 25.14 -35.10
CA ALA A 122 45.93 25.71 -33.77
C ALA A 122 44.43 25.94 -33.51
N ALA A 123 43.67 26.36 -34.52
CA ALA A 123 42.22 26.50 -34.44
C ALA A 123 41.52 25.15 -34.28
N GLN A 124 41.93 24.13 -35.03
CA GLN A 124 41.43 22.76 -34.90
C GLN A 124 41.72 22.19 -33.52
N GLU A 125 42.93 22.40 -32.99
CA GLU A 125 43.31 21.93 -31.65
C GLU A 125 42.46 22.58 -30.56
N ARG A 126 42.21 23.90 -30.65
CA ARG A 126 41.29 24.59 -29.73
C ARG A 126 39.87 24.04 -29.82
N GLN A 127 39.34 23.88 -31.03
CA GLN A 127 37.98 23.34 -31.22
C GLN A 127 37.85 21.92 -30.68
N ARG A 128 38.90 21.10 -30.84
CA ARG A 128 38.97 19.73 -30.34
C ARG A 128 38.92 19.70 -28.81
N LEU A 129 39.67 20.58 -28.15
CA LEU A 129 39.66 20.73 -26.69
C LEU A 129 38.31 21.25 -26.18
N GLU A 130 37.73 22.27 -26.81
CA GLU A 130 36.40 22.78 -26.44
C GLU A 130 35.31 21.70 -26.57
N LEU A 131 35.37 20.89 -27.65
CA LEU A 131 34.44 19.78 -27.83
C LEU A 131 34.65 18.68 -26.78
N ALA A 132 35.89 18.41 -26.39
CA ALA A 132 36.23 17.46 -25.33
C ALA A 132 35.70 17.93 -23.96
N ASP A 133 35.88 19.21 -23.63
CA ASP A 133 35.41 19.81 -22.39
C ASP A 133 33.86 19.82 -22.32
N GLY A 134 33.19 20.21 -23.41
CA GLY A 134 31.72 20.16 -23.48
C GLY A 134 31.15 18.75 -23.42
N PHE A 135 31.85 17.77 -24.00
CA PHE A 135 31.50 16.36 -23.89
C PHE A 135 31.70 15.83 -22.46
N GLU A 136 32.80 16.21 -21.79
CA GLU A 136 33.07 15.88 -20.39
C GLU A 136 31.94 16.37 -19.49
N GLU A 137 31.59 17.66 -19.59
CA GLU A 137 30.54 18.28 -18.78
C GLU A 137 29.19 17.59 -18.98
N ALA A 138 28.79 17.36 -20.24
CA ALA A 138 27.51 16.74 -20.56
C ALA A 138 27.41 15.29 -20.05
N VAL A 139 28.44 14.47 -20.25
CA VAL A 139 28.40 13.05 -19.86
C VAL A 139 28.58 12.87 -18.36
N LEU A 140 29.45 13.63 -17.70
CA LEU A 140 29.58 13.58 -16.25
C LEU A 140 28.31 14.09 -15.56
N GLY A 141 27.71 15.17 -16.06
CA GLY A 141 26.44 15.70 -15.55
C GLY A 141 25.28 14.70 -15.69
N LEU A 142 25.20 14.00 -16.82
CA LEU A 142 24.20 12.93 -17.01
C LEU A 142 24.48 11.72 -16.09
N SER A 143 25.75 11.35 -15.92
CA SER A 143 26.15 10.26 -15.03
C SER A 143 25.78 10.55 -13.57
N ASP A 144 26.00 11.79 -13.11
CA ASP A 144 25.59 12.24 -11.77
C ASP A 144 24.06 12.16 -11.57
N GLN A 145 23.28 12.55 -12.59
CA GLN A 145 21.81 12.43 -12.54
C GLN A 145 21.36 10.98 -12.49
N VAL A 146 21.97 10.09 -13.27
CA VAL A 146 21.65 8.64 -13.24
C VAL A 146 22.01 8.03 -11.88
N ALA A 147 23.15 8.40 -11.30
CA ALA A 147 23.56 7.92 -9.98
C ALA A 147 22.60 8.41 -8.88
N ALA A 148 22.17 9.67 -8.93
CA ALA A 148 21.19 10.22 -8.00
C ALA A 148 19.83 9.50 -8.12
N ALA A 149 19.32 9.32 -9.33
CA ALA A 149 18.07 8.61 -9.58
C ALA A 149 18.12 7.14 -9.11
N ALA A 150 19.27 6.48 -9.29
CA ALA A 150 19.49 5.12 -8.79
C ALA A 150 19.49 5.06 -7.26
N ALA A 151 20.13 6.01 -6.58
CA ALA A 151 20.12 6.10 -5.12
C ALA A 151 18.71 6.36 -4.56
N GLU A 152 17.91 7.22 -5.21
CA GLU A 152 16.51 7.46 -4.84
C GLU A 152 15.64 6.21 -5.04
N MET A 153 15.88 5.46 -6.11
CA MET A 153 15.18 4.21 -6.41
C MET A 153 15.53 3.11 -5.40
N GLU A 154 16.80 3.01 -4.97
CA GLU A 154 17.22 2.13 -3.88
C GLU A 154 16.58 2.52 -2.53
N ALA A 155 16.51 3.81 -2.21
CA ALA A 155 15.84 4.26 -0.99
C ALA A 155 14.35 3.90 -1.02
N SER A 156 13.70 4.13 -2.16
CA SER A 156 12.28 3.81 -2.37
C SER A 156 12.00 2.31 -2.29
N SER A 157 12.89 1.47 -2.84
CA SER A 157 12.75 0.01 -2.78
C SER A 157 12.86 -0.51 -1.35
N ARG A 158 13.79 0.01 -0.55
CA ARG A 158 13.91 -0.34 0.88
C ARG A 158 12.65 0.03 1.66
N THR A 159 12.06 1.20 1.39
CA THR A 159 10.78 1.59 2.01
C THR A 159 9.64 0.67 1.59
N LEU A 160 9.55 0.29 0.31
CA LEU A 160 8.55 -0.68 -0.16
C LEU A 160 8.70 -2.05 0.50
N ALA A 161 9.93 -2.55 0.63
CA ALA A 161 10.21 -3.82 1.31
C ALA A 161 9.78 -3.78 2.79
N ALA A 162 10.12 -2.70 3.51
CA ALA A 162 9.71 -2.52 4.90
C ALA A 162 8.19 -2.41 5.07
N ASN A 163 7.52 -1.70 4.15
CA ASN A 163 6.05 -1.59 4.14
C ASN A 163 5.39 -2.95 3.84
N ALA A 164 5.97 -3.74 2.94
CA ALA A 164 5.50 -5.10 2.66
C ALA A 164 5.64 -5.98 3.90
N GLU A 165 6.78 -5.98 4.58
CA GLU A 165 6.99 -6.74 5.83
C GLU A 165 6.01 -6.34 6.94
N GLY A 166 5.80 -5.02 7.12
CA GLY A 166 4.82 -4.51 8.06
C GLY A 166 3.37 -4.91 7.71
N THR A 167 3.04 -4.95 6.42
CA THR A 167 1.73 -5.39 5.93
C THR A 167 1.54 -6.89 6.14
N ALA A 168 2.56 -7.72 5.89
CA ALA A 168 2.54 -9.16 6.15
C ALA A 168 2.28 -9.47 7.64
N THR A 169 2.97 -8.75 8.53
CA THR A 169 2.77 -8.90 9.98
C THR A 169 1.34 -8.57 10.40
N ARG A 170 0.78 -7.47 9.87
CA ARG A 170 -0.62 -7.09 10.14
C ARG A 170 -1.61 -8.08 9.56
N ALA A 171 -1.37 -8.58 8.35
CA ALA A 171 -2.21 -9.59 7.72
C ALA A 171 -2.24 -10.88 8.55
N ALA A 172 -1.10 -11.33 9.08
CA ALA A 172 -1.03 -12.48 9.99
C ALA A 172 -1.86 -12.26 11.26
N GLN A 173 -1.80 -11.06 11.86
CA GLN A 173 -2.60 -10.73 13.03
C GLN A 173 -4.11 -10.64 12.73
N VAL A 174 -4.49 -10.12 11.56
CA VAL A 174 -5.89 -10.13 11.11
C VAL A 174 -6.37 -11.58 10.87
N SER A 175 -5.52 -12.45 10.34
CA SER A 175 -5.83 -13.88 10.17
C SER A 175 -6.14 -14.55 11.51
N GLU A 176 -5.32 -14.31 12.54
CA GLU A 176 -5.52 -14.87 13.89
C GLU A 176 -6.82 -14.35 14.52
N ASN A 177 -7.08 -13.04 14.39
CA ASN A 177 -8.34 -12.43 14.85
C ASN A 177 -9.55 -13.01 14.12
N SER A 178 -9.42 -13.30 12.82
CA SER A 178 -10.49 -13.86 11.99
C SER A 178 -10.78 -15.31 12.37
N HIS A 179 -9.75 -16.11 12.67
CA HIS A 179 -9.92 -17.45 13.25
C HIS A 179 -10.68 -17.39 14.59
N THR A 180 -10.28 -16.50 15.47
CA THR A 180 -10.97 -16.30 16.76
C THR A 180 -12.43 -15.89 16.57
N ALA A 181 -12.71 -15.03 15.59
CA ALA A 181 -14.06 -14.63 15.23
C ALA A 181 -14.88 -15.78 14.64
N ALA A 182 -14.29 -16.64 13.81
CA ALA A 182 -14.94 -17.82 13.25
C ALA A 182 -15.36 -18.81 14.35
N ASP A 183 -14.49 -19.04 15.33
CA ASP A 183 -14.79 -19.87 16.50
C ASP A 183 -15.94 -19.26 17.32
N ALA A 184 -15.90 -17.95 17.57
CA ALA A 184 -16.96 -17.25 18.30
C ALA A 184 -18.31 -17.33 17.57
N VAL A 185 -18.32 -17.20 16.25
CA VAL A 185 -19.54 -17.36 15.42
C VAL A 185 -20.06 -18.79 15.47
N THR A 186 -19.19 -19.79 15.46
CA THR A 186 -19.57 -21.21 15.59
C THR A 186 -20.22 -21.48 16.94
N VAL A 187 -19.64 -20.94 18.02
CA VAL A 187 -20.22 -21.02 19.38
C VAL A 187 -21.58 -20.31 19.44
N ALA A 188 -21.70 -19.13 18.82
CA ALA A 188 -22.96 -18.40 18.74
C ALA A 188 -24.03 -19.19 17.98
N ALA A 189 -23.68 -19.86 16.88
CA ALA A 189 -24.60 -20.70 16.12
C ALA A 189 -25.15 -21.85 16.98
N ALA A 190 -24.26 -22.55 17.70
CA ALA A 190 -24.67 -23.61 18.62
C ALA A 190 -25.58 -23.08 19.75
N ALA A 191 -25.29 -21.88 20.28
CA ALA A 191 -26.14 -21.25 21.29
C ALA A 191 -27.53 -20.89 20.74
N VAL A 192 -27.62 -20.44 19.48
CA VAL A 192 -28.90 -20.16 18.81
C VAL A 192 -29.69 -21.45 18.58
N GLU A 193 -29.06 -22.54 18.15
CA GLU A 193 -29.72 -23.85 18.03
C GLU A 193 -30.28 -24.33 19.37
N GLN A 194 -29.51 -24.17 20.46
CA GLN A 194 -29.97 -24.50 21.81
C GLN A 194 -31.14 -23.61 22.25
N LEU A 195 -31.13 -22.32 21.92
CA LEU A 195 -32.24 -21.41 22.18
C LEU A 195 -33.50 -21.85 21.44
N VAL A 196 -33.42 -22.21 20.16
CA VAL A 196 -34.55 -22.70 19.38
C VAL A 196 -35.14 -23.98 20.00
N SER A 197 -34.29 -24.91 20.44
CA SER A 197 -34.72 -26.10 21.16
C SER A 197 -35.44 -25.77 22.47
N THR A 198 -34.88 -24.84 23.25
CA THR A 198 -35.46 -24.41 24.54
C THR A 198 -36.82 -23.72 24.35
N VAL A 199 -36.95 -22.87 23.33
CA VAL A 199 -38.23 -22.21 22.99
C VAL A 199 -39.29 -23.24 22.64
N ARG A 200 -38.96 -24.28 21.87
CA ARG A 200 -39.89 -25.38 21.55
C ARG A 200 -40.33 -26.16 22.79
N ALA A 201 -39.40 -26.46 23.69
CA ALA A 201 -39.72 -27.15 24.94
C ALA A 201 -40.66 -26.32 25.85
N ILE A 202 -40.44 -25.00 25.93
CA ILE A 202 -41.32 -24.09 26.68
C ILE A 202 -42.71 -24.04 26.03
N GLU A 203 -42.79 -23.97 24.70
CA GLU A 203 -44.06 -23.97 23.96
C GLU A 203 -44.87 -25.25 24.24
N GLU A 204 -44.22 -26.41 24.21
CA GLU A 204 -44.86 -27.70 24.54
C GLU A 204 -45.32 -27.76 25.99
N GLN A 205 -44.48 -27.33 26.94
CA GLN A 205 -44.81 -27.33 28.37
C GLN A 205 -45.92 -26.32 28.72
N ALA A 206 -45.97 -25.18 28.04
CA ALA A 206 -47.06 -24.22 28.16
C ALA A 206 -48.39 -24.81 27.66
N SER A 207 -48.37 -25.48 26.49
CA SER A 207 -49.56 -26.18 25.97
C SER A 207 -50.07 -27.26 26.93
N GLN A 208 -49.17 -28.09 27.48
CA GLN A 208 -49.55 -29.12 28.46
C GLN A 208 -50.15 -28.51 29.74
N SER A 209 -49.62 -27.36 30.18
CA SER A 209 -50.14 -26.64 31.35
C SER A 209 -51.53 -26.06 31.08
N ASN A 210 -51.78 -25.55 29.87
CA ASN A 210 -53.11 -25.10 29.46
C ASN A 210 -54.13 -26.24 29.49
N ASP A 211 -53.78 -27.40 28.90
CA ASP A 211 -54.67 -28.57 28.86
C ASP A 211 -54.95 -29.12 30.26
N ALA A 212 -53.96 -29.11 31.15
CA ALA A 212 -54.15 -29.44 32.57
C ALA A 212 -55.10 -28.44 33.26
N GLY A 213 -54.96 -27.14 32.98
CA GLY A 213 -55.86 -26.11 33.49
C GLY A 213 -57.30 -26.29 33.02
N VAL A 214 -57.53 -26.55 31.74
CA VAL A 214 -58.86 -26.82 31.18
C VAL A 214 -59.52 -28.02 31.88
N ARG A 215 -58.79 -29.13 32.03
CA ARG A 215 -59.30 -30.32 32.74
C ARG A 215 -59.62 -30.03 34.21
N ALA A 216 -58.77 -29.26 34.90
CA ALA A 216 -59.01 -28.90 36.29
C ALA A 216 -60.28 -28.05 36.46
N VAL A 217 -60.60 -27.15 35.51
CA VAL A 217 -61.87 -26.40 35.51
C VAL A 217 -63.06 -27.34 35.35
N GLU A 218 -62.99 -28.30 34.43
CA GLU A 218 -64.07 -29.29 34.22
C GLU A 218 -64.29 -30.14 35.48
N GLU A 219 -63.21 -30.61 36.11
CA GLU A 219 -63.28 -31.38 37.36
C GLU A 219 -63.88 -30.54 38.51
N THR A 220 -63.46 -29.28 38.67
CA THR A 220 -64.06 -28.42 39.72
C THR A 220 -65.55 -28.15 39.48
N GLN A 221 -65.99 -28.04 38.23
CA GLN A 221 -67.41 -27.91 37.88
C GLN A 221 -68.23 -29.16 38.27
N GLN A 222 -67.67 -30.36 38.09
CA GLN A 222 -68.29 -31.61 38.52
C GLN A 222 -68.38 -31.72 40.05
N VAL A 223 -67.31 -31.34 40.76
CA VAL A 223 -67.31 -31.32 42.23
C VAL A 223 -68.32 -30.31 42.76
N MET A 224 -68.42 -29.10 42.18
CA MET A 224 -69.46 -28.12 42.54
C MET A 224 -70.86 -28.73 42.44
N THR A 225 -71.16 -29.40 41.32
CA THR A 225 -72.48 -30.01 41.08
C THR A 225 -72.80 -31.08 42.15
N THR A 226 -71.80 -31.86 42.53
CA THR A 226 -71.91 -32.90 43.56
C THR A 226 -72.16 -32.29 44.95
N VAL A 227 -71.41 -31.25 45.32
CA VAL A 227 -71.58 -30.55 46.61
C VAL A 227 -72.92 -29.82 46.67
N GLN A 228 -73.38 -29.23 45.57
CA GLN A 228 -74.70 -28.59 45.49
C GLN A 228 -75.84 -29.61 45.67
N SER A 229 -75.69 -30.80 45.09
CA SER A 229 -76.62 -31.91 45.27
C SER A 229 -76.64 -32.40 46.73
N LEU A 230 -75.47 -32.50 47.37
CA LEU A 230 -75.35 -32.84 48.79
C LEU A 230 -75.99 -31.78 49.69
N SER A 231 -75.81 -30.49 49.38
CA SER A 231 -76.43 -29.38 50.11
C SER A 231 -77.96 -29.45 50.01
N THR A 232 -78.48 -29.72 48.81
CA THR A 232 -79.92 -29.89 48.55
C THR A 232 -80.50 -31.09 49.31
N ALA A 233 -79.86 -32.26 49.22
CA ALA A 233 -80.28 -33.45 49.96
C ALA A 233 -80.25 -33.23 51.48
N SER A 234 -79.25 -32.50 51.99
CA SER A 234 -79.15 -32.17 53.41
C SER A 234 -80.26 -31.22 53.85
N GLN A 235 -80.67 -30.27 52.99
CA GLN A 235 -81.82 -29.39 53.21
C GLN A 235 -83.12 -30.20 53.36
N GLU A 236 -83.37 -31.14 52.43
CA GLU A 236 -84.55 -32.03 52.46
C GLU A 236 -84.58 -32.90 53.73
N ILE A 237 -83.43 -33.45 54.15
CA ILE A 237 -83.32 -34.19 55.42
C ILE A 237 -83.68 -33.26 56.60
N GLY A 238 -83.17 -32.03 56.61
CA GLY A 238 -83.49 -31.04 57.64
C GLY A 238 -85.00 -30.75 57.74
N GLU A 239 -85.68 -30.61 56.60
CA GLU A 239 -87.14 -30.41 56.56
C GLU A 239 -87.89 -31.62 57.14
N VAL A 240 -87.49 -32.85 56.77
CA VAL A 240 -88.09 -34.08 57.30
C VAL A 240 -87.86 -34.21 58.81
N VAL A 241 -86.64 -33.94 59.28
CA VAL A 241 -86.30 -33.98 60.71
C VAL A 241 -87.12 -32.95 61.50
N GLY A 242 -87.34 -31.76 60.94
CA GLY A 242 -88.22 -30.75 61.51
C GLY A 242 -89.66 -31.24 61.69
N VAL A 243 -90.22 -31.93 60.69
CA VAL A 243 -91.55 -32.56 60.78
C VAL A 243 -91.58 -33.66 61.85
N ILE A 244 -90.56 -34.51 61.92
CA ILE A 244 -90.48 -35.58 62.94
C ILE A 244 -90.42 -34.97 64.35
N SER A 245 -89.62 -33.92 64.55
CA SER A 245 -89.54 -33.19 65.83
C SER A 245 -90.90 -32.59 66.22
N GLN A 246 -91.64 -32.03 65.26
CA GLN A 246 -93.00 -31.53 65.47
C GLN A 246 -93.97 -32.66 65.87
N VAL A 247 -93.92 -33.80 65.18
CA VAL A 247 -94.75 -34.99 65.49
C VAL A 247 -94.40 -35.54 66.87
N ALA A 248 -93.12 -35.61 67.24
CA ALA A 248 -92.67 -36.06 68.56
C ALA A 248 -93.18 -35.12 69.66
N SER A 249 -93.08 -33.80 69.46
CA SER A 249 -93.62 -32.79 70.39
C SER A 249 -95.14 -32.92 70.56
N GLN A 250 -95.88 -33.09 69.46
CA GLN A 250 -97.33 -33.30 69.48
C GLN A 250 -97.71 -34.62 70.16
N THR A 251 -96.96 -35.69 69.91
CA THR A 251 -97.14 -37.01 70.55
C THR A 251 -96.87 -36.92 72.05
N ARG A 252 -95.85 -36.15 72.47
CA ARG A 252 -95.55 -35.90 73.89
C ARG A 252 -96.69 -35.16 74.58
N LEU A 253 -97.31 -34.19 73.90
CA LEU A 253 -98.49 -33.47 74.39
C LEU A 253 -99.73 -34.39 74.48
N LEU A 254 -99.97 -35.22 73.48
CA LEU A 254 -101.05 -36.21 73.50
C LEU A 254 -100.87 -37.22 74.62
N ALA A 255 -99.65 -37.74 74.80
CA ALA A 255 -99.30 -38.66 75.87
C ALA A 255 -99.46 -38.01 77.25
N LEU A 256 -99.10 -36.74 77.41
CA LEU A 256 -99.34 -35.98 78.63
C LEU A 256 -100.84 -35.87 78.94
N ASN A 257 -101.66 -35.52 77.94
CA ASN A 257 -103.11 -35.46 78.09
C ASN A 257 -103.70 -36.83 78.45
N ALA A 258 -103.20 -37.91 77.84
CA ALA A 258 -103.59 -39.28 78.17
C ALA A 258 -103.21 -39.67 79.60
N THR A 259 -102.04 -39.27 80.10
CA THR A 259 -101.62 -39.48 81.49
C THR A 259 -102.52 -38.73 82.47
N ILE A 260 -102.93 -37.50 82.13
CA ILE A 260 -103.87 -36.71 82.93
C ILE A 260 -105.24 -37.42 83.00
N GLU A 261 -105.77 -37.88 81.88
CA GLU A 261 -107.08 -38.54 81.85
C GLU A 261 -107.04 -39.94 82.50
N ALA A 262 -105.92 -40.65 82.38
CA ALA A 262 -105.68 -41.91 83.09
C ALA A 262 -105.63 -41.72 84.62
N ALA A 263 -105.02 -40.63 85.10
CA ALA A 263 -105.05 -40.26 86.52
C ALA A 263 -106.48 -39.89 86.99
N ARG A 264 -107.28 -39.27 86.11
CA ARG A 264 -108.68 -38.91 86.36
C ARG A 264 -109.61 -40.12 86.46
N ALA A 265 -109.32 -41.20 85.74
CA ALA A 265 -110.05 -42.47 85.81
C ALA A 265 -109.74 -43.32 87.07
N GLY A 266 -108.81 -42.89 87.92
CA GLY A 266 -108.49 -43.54 89.20
C GLY A 266 -107.93 -44.96 89.03
N GLU A 267 -108.43 -45.92 89.81
CA GLU A 267 -107.96 -47.32 89.79
C GLU A 267 -108.13 -48.00 88.42
N TYR A 268 -109.15 -47.62 87.64
CA TYR A 268 -109.43 -48.19 86.32
C TYR A 268 -108.48 -47.68 85.21
N GLY A 269 -107.75 -46.58 85.46
CA GLY A 269 -106.84 -45.95 84.49
C GLY A 269 -105.38 -46.41 84.59
N LYS A 270 -105.00 -47.23 85.58
CA LYS A 270 -103.60 -47.60 85.87
C LYS A 270 -102.84 -48.19 84.67
N GLY A 271 -103.45 -49.10 83.92
CA GLY A 271 -102.83 -49.68 82.72
C GLY A 271 -102.63 -48.66 81.60
N PHE A 272 -103.58 -47.74 81.44
CA PHE A 272 -103.52 -46.64 80.47
C PHE A 272 -102.46 -45.59 80.85
N ALA A 273 -102.28 -45.34 82.15
CA ALA A 273 -101.25 -44.43 82.67
C ALA A 273 -99.83 -44.93 82.38
N VAL A 274 -99.58 -46.25 82.47
CA VAL A 274 -98.28 -46.85 82.12
C VAL A 274 -97.99 -46.67 80.63
N VAL A 275 -98.95 -46.99 79.76
CA VAL A 275 -98.80 -46.80 78.31
C VAL A 275 -98.59 -45.33 77.95
N ALA A 276 -99.34 -44.41 78.55
CA ALA A 276 -99.19 -42.98 78.31
C ALA A 276 -97.83 -42.46 78.79
N SER A 277 -97.29 -42.97 79.91
CA SER A 277 -95.94 -42.65 80.36
C SER A 277 -94.86 -43.19 79.39
N GLU A 278 -95.02 -44.43 78.90
CA GLU A 278 -94.09 -45.03 77.94
C GLU A 278 -94.06 -44.25 76.62
N VAL A 279 -95.24 -43.89 76.09
CA VAL A 279 -95.35 -43.06 74.89
C VAL A 279 -94.73 -41.67 75.11
N LYS A 280 -94.89 -41.08 76.29
CA LYS A 280 -94.27 -39.80 76.64
C LYS A 280 -92.74 -39.90 76.66
N THR A 281 -92.17 -40.96 77.23
CA THR A 281 -90.73 -41.21 77.23
C THR A 281 -90.20 -41.40 75.81
N LEU A 282 -90.85 -42.27 75.02
CA LEU A 282 -90.46 -42.54 73.63
C LEU A 282 -90.52 -41.28 72.75
N ALA A 283 -91.53 -40.43 72.96
CA ALA A 283 -91.64 -39.14 72.27
C ALA A 283 -90.51 -38.17 72.67
N SER A 284 -90.05 -38.20 73.93
CA SER A 284 -88.92 -37.39 74.38
C SER A 284 -87.59 -37.88 73.80
N GLU A 285 -87.36 -39.20 73.81
CA GLU A 285 -86.19 -39.82 73.15
C GLU A 285 -86.17 -39.52 71.65
N THR A 286 -87.33 -39.55 71.00
CA THR A 286 -87.45 -39.19 69.58
C THR A 286 -87.07 -37.73 69.35
N ALA A 287 -87.53 -36.80 70.21
CA ALA A 287 -87.19 -35.38 70.11
C ALA A 287 -85.68 -35.13 70.31
N ASP A 288 -85.07 -35.79 71.30
CA ASP A 288 -83.64 -35.70 71.56
C ASP A 288 -82.81 -36.27 70.39
N ALA A 289 -83.24 -37.41 69.83
CA ALA A 289 -82.60 -37.99 68.65
C ALA A 289 -82.73 -37.08 67.42
N THR A 290 -83.90 -36.46 67.18
CA THR A 290 -84.06 -35.50 66.07
C THR A 290 -83.19 -34.26 66.24
N SER A 291 -83.01 -33.76 67.47
CA SER A 291 -82.12 -32.62 67.75
C SER A 291 -80.66 -32.94 67.41
N LEU A 292 -80.20 -34.15 67.72
CA LEU A 292 -78.88 -34.64 67.33
C LEU A 292 -78.72 -34.72 65.80
N ILE A 293 -79.74 -35.20 65.09
CA ILE A 293 -79.73 -35.25 63.62
C ILE A 293 -79.72 -33.84 63.04
N GLU A 294 -80.51 -32.91 63.57
CA GLU A 294 -80.55 -31.51 63.13
C GLU A 294 -79.18 -30.83 63.26
N GLN A 295 -78.47 -31.05 64.38
CA GLN A 295 -77.09 -30.59 64.55
C GLN A 295 -76.15 -31.18 63.49
N GLN A 296 -76.30 -32.47 63.18
CA GLN A 296 -75.48 -33.14 62.16
C GLN A 296 -75.77 -32.61 60.75
N VAL A 297 -77.03 -32.34 60.41
CA VAL A 297 -77.45 -31.74 59.14
C VAL A 297 -76.86 -30.34 59.00
N HIS A 298 -76.93 -29.51 60.05
CA HIS A 298 -76.30 -28.19 60.03
C HIS A 298 -74.78 -28.26 59.85
N ALA A 299 -74.11 -29.21 60.49
CA ALA A 299 -72.68 -29.42 60.29
C ALA A 299 -72.35 -29.81 58.83
N ILE A 300 -73.17 -30.67 58.21
CA ILE A 300 -73.02 -31.04 56.79
C ILE A 300 -73.24 -29.84 55.87
N GLN A 301 -74.28 -29.04 56.11
CA GLN A 301 -74.56 -27.84 55.32
C GLN A 301 -73.43 -26.81 55.43
N ALA A 302 -72.90 -26.57 56.63
CA ALA A 302 -71.77 -25.68 56.84
C ALA A 302 -70.51 -26.18 56.11
N ALA A 303 -70.22 -27.49 56.18
CA ALA A 303 -69.11 -28.11 55.47
C ALA A 303 -69.28 -28.02 53.94
N ALA A 304 -70.49 -28.22 53.42
CA ALA A 304 -70.80 -28.06 52.00
C ALA A 304 -70.60 -26.61 51.54
N GLY A 305 -71.06 -25.62 52.33
CA GLY A 305 -70.83 -24.20 52.03
C GLY A 305 -69.34 -23.84 52.02
N ALA A 306 -68.57 -24.33 52.98
CA ALA A 306 -67.11 -24.15 52.99
C ALA A 306 -66.43 -24.79 51.77
N ALA A 307 -66.90 -25.97 51.35
CA ALA A 307 -66.40 -26.65 50.15
C ALA A 307 -66.69 -25.85 48.87
N VAL A 308 -67.88 -25.26 48.73
CA VAL A 308 -68.22 -24.39 47.58
C VAL A 308 -67.24 -23.21 47.49
N THR A 309 -67.03 -22.48 48.59
CA THR A 309 -66.09 -21.34 48.62
C THR A 309 -64.66 -21.76 48.26
N ALA A 310 -64.22 -22.92 48.75
CA ALA A 310 -62.90 -23.46 48.42
C ALA A 310 -62.79 -23.80 46.91
N ILE A 311 -63.83 -24.40 46.33
CA ILE A 311 -63.88 -24.75 44.91
C ILE A 311 -63.91 -23.49 44.03
N GLU A 312 -64.66 -22.45 44.40
CA GLU A 312 -64.66 -21.16 43.69
C GLU A 312 -63.25 -20.52 43.67
N THR A 313 -62.55 -20.58 44.80
CA THR A 313 -61.18 -20.09 44.93
C THR A 313 -60.22 -20.86 44.03
N ILE A 314 -60.34 -22.21 44.00
CA ILE A 314 -59.57 -23.07 43.09
C ILE A 314 -59.87 -22.71 41.63
N GLY A 315 -61.14 -22.56 41.27
CA GLY A 315 -61.54 -22.20 39.90
C GLY A 315 -61.00 -20.84 39.46
N ALA A 316 -60.95 -19.86 40.37
CA ALA A 316 -60.32 -18.56 40.09
C ALA A 316 -58.80 -18.69 39.88
N ALA A 317 -58.11 -19.48 40.71
CA ALA A 317 -56.67 -19.73 40.57
C ALA A 317 -56.33 -20.44 39.25
N VAL A 318 -57.13 -21.41 38.83
CA VAL A 318 -56.96 -22.13 37.56
C VAL A 318 -57.21 -21.21 36.36
N ARG A 319 -58.20 -20.32 36.40
CA ARG A 319 -58.40 -19.30 35.34
C ARG A 319 -57.19 -18.36 35.23
N GLY A 320 -56.66 -17.89 36.35
CA GLY A 320 -55.44 -17.08 36.36
C GLY A 320 -54.22 -17.81 35.79
N MET A 321 -54.17 -19.14 35.93
CA MET A 321 -53.15 -19.97 35.28
C MET A 321 -53.27 -19.93 33.75
N GLY A 322 -54.50 -19.94 33.21
CA GLY A 322 -54.76 -19.79 31.76
C GLY A 322 -54.24 -18.46 31.21
N ASP A 323 -54.50 -17.35 31.90
CA ASP A 323 -54.00 -16.01 31.51
C ASP A 323 -52.46 -15.95 31.50
N ASN A 324 -51.81 -16.59 32.47
CA ASN A 324 -50.35 -16.70 32.51
C ASN A 324 -49.81 -17.51 31.33
N VAL A 325 -50.45 -18.62 30.98
CA VAL A 325 -50.05 -19.43 29.82
C VAL A 325 -50.19 -18.65 28.51
N ALA A 326 -51.27 -17.87 28.35
CA ALA A 326 -51.44 -17.00 27.18
C ALA A 326 -50.32 -15.95 27.08
N THR A 327 -49.91 -15.38 28.22
CA THR A 327 -48.78 -14.44 28.28
C THR A 327 -47.46 -15.11 27.90
N ILE A 328 -47.21 -16.32 28.41
CA ILE A 328 -46.03 -17.13 28.04
C ILE A 328 -46.02 -17.42 26.54
N ALA A 329 -47.15 -17.81 25.95
CA ALA A 329 -47.25 -18.09 24.52
C ALA A 329 -46.90 -16.86 23.66
N GLY A 330 -47.32 -15.67 24.07
CA GLY A 330 -46.92 -14.42 23.44
C GLY A 330 -45.40 -14.20 23.49
N ALA A 331 -44.79 -14.33 24.68
CA ALA A 331 -43.35 -14.17 24.87
C ALA A 331 -42.52 -15.22 24.10
N VAL A 332 -42.98 -16.47 24.04
CA VAL A 332 -42.37 -17.54 23.24
C VAL A 332 -42.41 -17.19 21.75
N GLY A 333 -43.52 -16.63 21.26
CA GLY A 333 -43.63 -16.14 19.88
C GLY A 333 -42.56 -15.08 19.55
N GLU A 334 -42.37 -14.09 20.42
CA GLU A 334 -41.32 -13.08 20.27
C GLU A 334 -39.91 -13.68 20.32
N GLN A 335 -39.64 -14.58 21.27
CA GLN A 335 -38.36 -15.27 21.37
C GLN A 335 -38.04 -16.11 20.12
N ARG A 336 -39.05 -16.73 19.50
CA ARG A 336 -38.88 -17.48 18.25
C ARG A 336 -38.45 -16.57 17.10
N HIS A 337 -39.05 -15.39 16.99
CA HIS A 337 -38.64 -14.38 16.01
C HIS A 337 -37.22 -13.89 16.26
N ALA A 338 -36.87 -13.59 17.51
CA ALA A 338 -35.52 -13.20 17.89
C ALA A 338 -34.48 -14.29 17.57
N ALA A 339 -34.79 -15.56 17.86
CA ALA A 339 -33.91 -16.68 17.56
C ALA A 339 -33.68 -16.88 16.05
N ALA A 340 -34.73 -16.71 15.22
CA ALA A 340 -34.60 -16.77 13.77
C ALA A 340 -33.70 -15.63 13.24
N GLU A 341 -33.85 -14.43 13.77
CA GLU A 341 -33.03 -13.27 13.38
C GLU A 341 -31.58 -13.42 13.84
N LEU A 342 -31.34 -13.96 15.04
CA LEU A 342 -30.01 -14.32 15.50
C LEU A 342 -29.37 -15.38 14.59
N SER A 343 -30.11 -16.42 14.20
CA SER A 343 -29.61 -17.44 13.27
C SER A 343 -29.17 -16.83 11.93
N ARG A 344 -30.00 -15.94 11.36
CA ARG A 344 -29.66 -15.20 10.13
C ARG A 344 -28.39 -14.36 10.30
N THR A 345 -28.35 -13.55 11.36
CA THR A 345 -27.22 -12.65 11.65
C THR A 345 -25.93 -13.42 11.91
N THR A 346 -25.99 -14.54 12.61
CA THR A 346 -24.84 -15.42 12.83
C THR A 346 -24.34 -16.04 11.52
N SER A 347 -25.24 -16.44 10.62
CA SER A 347 -24.85 -16.95 9.30
C SER A 347 -24.20 -15.86 8.43
N GLU A 348 -24.70 -14.62 8.47
CA GLU A 348 -24.09 -13.48 7.79
C GLU A 348 -22.70 -13.15 8.36
N ALA A 349 -22.56 -13.18 9.68
CA ALA A 349 -21.27 -13.01 10.35
C ALA A 349 -20.27 -14.09 9.94
N ALA A 350 -20.71 -15.36 9.80
CA ALA A 350 -19.85 -16.44 9.31
C ALA A 350 -19.34 -16.16 7.89
N GLY A 351 -20.24 -15.71 7.00
CA GLY A 351 -19.88 -15.32 5.64
C GLY A 351 -18.89 -14.15 5.61
N ALA A 352 -19.10 -13.13 6.45
CA ALA A 352 -18.20 -11.99 6.55
C ALA A 352 -16.80 -12.40 7.04
N VAL A 353 -16.71 -13.26 8.05
CA VAL A 353 -15.42 -13.79 8.54
C VAL A 353 -14.70 -14.60 7.46
N SER A 354 -15.44 -15.40 6.68
CA SER A 354 -14.86 -16.11 5.53
C SER A 354 -14.30 -15.14 4.48
N GLY A 355 -15.04 -14.08 4.15
CA GLY A 355 -14.58 -13.05 3.21
C GLY A 355 -13.32 -12.34 3.68
N VAL A 356 -13.21 -12.04 4.97
CA VAL A 356 -11.98 -11.45 5.55
C VAL A 356 -10.79 -12.39 5.41
N ASN A 357 -10.96 -13.69 5.59
CA ASN A 357 -9.87 -14.66 5.41
C ASN A 357 -9.40 -14.74 3.94
N GLU A 358 -10.32 -14.64 2.98
CA GLU A 358 -9.99 -14.55 1.54
C GLU A 358 -9.20 -13.27 1.23
N ASP A 359 -9.66 -12.13 1.74
CA ASP A 359 -8.98 -10.83 1.57
C ASP A 359 -7.57 -10.86 2.19
N VAL A 360 -7.40 -11.45 3.37
CA VAL A 360 -6.09 -11.60 4.03
C VAL A 360 -5.15 -12.46 3.18
N THR A 361 -5.66 -13.52 2.55
CA THR A 361 -4.86 -14.36 1.64
C THR A 361 -4.39 -13.56 0.43
N ALA A 362 -5.30 -12.80 -0.21
CA ALA A 362 -4.96 -11.94 -1.34
C ALA A 362 -3.96 -10.82 -0.96
N ILE A 363 -4.10 -10.23 0.23
CA ILE A 363 -3.13 -9.27 0.78
C ILE A 363 -1.76 -9.93 0.96
N GLY A 364 -1.72 -11.16 1.44
CA GLY A 364 -0.48 -11.94 1.56
C GLY A 364 0.24 -12.10 0.22
N GLU A 365 -0.48 -12.51 -0.82
CA GLU A 365 0.06 -12.64 -2.18
C GLU A 365 0.57 -11.31 -2.75
N ALA A 366 -0.22 -10.24 -2.62
CA ALA A 366 0.16 -8.89 -3.07
C ALA A 366 1.40 -8.36 -2.32
N THR A 367 1.52 -8.71 -1.05
CA THR A 367 2.67 -8.35 -0.20
C THR A 367 3.94 -9.06 -0.65
N ILE A 368 3.84 -10.36 -0.99
CA ILE A 368 4.97 -11.12 -1.56
C ILE A 368 5.40 -10.50 -2.89
N ALA A 369 4.46 -10.21 -3.79
CA ALA A 369 4.76 -9.58 -5.08
C ALA A 369 5.45 -8.22 -4.90
N THR A 370 4.99 -7.40 -3.94
CA THR A 370 5.61 -6.10 -3.61
C THR A 370 7.04 -6.28 -3.10
N SER A 371 7.29 -7.26 -2.23
CA SER A 371 8.62 -7.56 -1.70
C SER A 371 9.60 -8.04 -2.79
N THR A 372 9.12 -8.91 -3.69
CA THR A 372 9.89 -9.34 -4.86
C THR A 372 10.22 -8.16 -5.78
N GLY A 373 9.24 -7.33 -6.13
CA GLY A 373 9.46 -6.14 -6.96
C GLY A 373 10.42 -5.13 -6.33
N ALA A 374 10.36 -4.94 -5.01
CA ALA A 374 11.31 -4.12 -4.28
C ALA A 374 12.74 -4.68 -4.36
N THR A 375 12.90 -6.00 -4.29
CA THR A 375 14.21 -6.67 -4.43
C THR A 375 14.78 -6.48 -5.84
N GLU A 376 13.96 -6.69 -6.87
CA GLU A 376 14.33 -6.46 -8.27
C GLU A 376 14.74 -5.01 -8.53
N MET A 377 13.95 -4.06 -8.02
CA MET A 377 14.23 -2.63 -8.14
C MET A 377 15.53 -2.23 -7.45
N THR A 378 15.83 -2.83 -6.29
CA THR A 378 17.13 -2.66 -5.61
C THR A 378 18.28 -3.15 -6.50
N GLY A 379 18.13 -4.33 -7.11
CA GLY A 379 19.12 -4.88 -8.05
C GLY A 379 19.36 -3.97 -9.25
N ALA A 380 18.30 -3.50 -9.90
CA ALA A 380 18.38 -2.57 -11.04
C ALA A 380 19.04 -1.24 -10.66
N SER A 381 18.75 -0.71 -9.47
CA SER A 381 19.35 0.53 -8.95
C SER A 381 20.85 0.39 -8.71
N LEU A 382 21.29 -0.75 -8.16
CA LEU A 382 22.71 -1.04 -7.97
C LEU A 382 23.43 -1.18 -9.32
N GLU A 383 22.79 -1.79 -10.30
CA GLU A 383 23.33 -1.91 -11.66
C GLU A 383 23.48 -0.54 -12.34
N LEU A 384 22.47 0.33 -12.27
CA LEU A 384 22.55 1.70 -12.79
C LEU A 384 23.65 2.52 -12.13
N SER A 385 23.80 2.39 -10.80
CA SER A 385 24.87 3.05 -10.05
C SER A 385 26.25 2.58 -10.53
N ARG A 386 26.41 1.27 -10.78
CA ARG A 386 27.64 0.69 -11.33
C ARG A 386 27.92 1.18 -12.75
N LEU A 387 26.90 1.18 -13.63
CA LEU A 387 27.03 1.67 -15.01
C LEU A 387 27.42 3.15 -15.06
N SER A 388 26.85 3.98 -14.18
CA SER A 388 27.24 5.39 -14.06
C SER A 388 28.69 5.55 -13.62
N ALA A 389 29.17 4.77 -12.64
CA ALA A 389 30.56 4.79 -12.21
C ALA A 389 31.53 4.30 -13.31
N ASP A 390 31.16 3.25 -14.05
CA ASP A 390 31.92 2.75 -15.19
C ASP A 390 32.00 3.81 -16.30
N LEU A 391 30.89 4.49 -16.61
CA LEU A 391 30.84 5.54 -17.62
C LEU A 391 31.77 6.71 -17.27
N ARG A 392 31.78 7.16 -16.00
CA ARG A 392 32.73 8.19 -15.54
C ARG A 392 34.18 7.77 -15.74
N THR A 393 34.50 6.52 -15.42
CA THR A 393 35.85 5.98 -15.57
C THR A 393 36.27 5.92 -17.05
N HIS A 394 35.39 5.43 -17.92
CA HIS A 394 35.64 5.37 -19.35
C HIS A 394 35.79 6.75 -20.00
N VAL A 395 34.95 7.72 -19.62
CA VAL A 395 35.01 9.09 -20.11
C VAL A 395 36.30 9.77 -19.67
N ALA A 396 36.68 9.64 -18.39
CA ALA A 396 37.94 10.19 -17.89
C ALA A 396 39.15 9.61 -18.64
N GLY A 397 39.17 8.30 -18.90
CA GLY A 397 40.22 7.66 -19.67
C GLY A 397 40.26 8.09 -21.14
N PHE A 398 39.10 8.26 -21.78
CA PHE A 398 39.00 8.75 -23.15
C PHE A 398 39.49 10.20 -23.30
N LEU A 399 39.12 11.07 -22.36
CA LEU A 399 39.56 12.47 -22.36
C LEU A 399 41.06 12.61 -22.13
N GLN A 400 41.67 11.71 -21.35
CA GLN A 400 43.13 11.65 -21.19
C GLN A 400 43.86 11.24 -22.48
N GLN A 401 43.21 10.54 -23.40
CA GLN A 401 43.78 10.20 -24.71
C GLN A 401 43.60 11.32 -25.75
N ILE A 402 42.56 12.15 -25.56
CA ILE A 402 42.31 13.30 -26.40
C ILE A 402 43.23 14.45 -26.00
N ARG A 403 43.29 14.82 -24.72
CA ARG A 403 44.19 15.88 -24.25
C ARG A 403 45.65 15.45 -24.38
#